data_AF-A0A8H6LK70-F1
#
_entry.id   AF-A0A8H6LK70-F1
#
_cell.length_a   1.000
_cell.length_b   1.000
_cell.length_c   1.000
_cell.angle_alpha   90.00
_cell.angle_beta   90.00
_cell.angle_gamma   90.00
#
_symmetry.space_group_name_H-M   'P 1'
#
loop_
_entity.id
_entity.type
_entity.pdbx_description
1 polymer ?
#
loop_
_entity_poly.entity_id
_entity_poly.type
_entity_poly.pdbx_seq_one_letter_code
_entity_poly.pdbx_strand_id
1 'polypeptide(L)'
;MQLVSLLCYAITAAAATDIISARVYSKTNLKGSYKDVHGFGCVNITPSTFKVESIHLRHQTFCYLYPAKNCKGSSIYTSRDVDDLRLDPTHSIHCFDNSN
;
A
#
# COMPACT_ATOMS: atom_id res chain seq x y z
N MET A 1 43.28 7.39 -38.66
CA MET A 1 42.87 6.63 -37.46
C MET A 1 42.73 7.62 -36.33
N GLN A 2 41.52 7.97 -35.91
CA GLN A 2 41.33 8.65 -34.62
C GLN A 2 40.02 8.17 -34.01
N LEU A 3 40.20 7.59 -32.83
CA LEU A 3 39.26 6.83 -32.03
C LEU A 3 38.19 7.73 -31.41
N VAL A 4 36.97 7.16 -31.37
CA VAL A 4 36.16 6.93 -30.16
C VAL A 4 35.95 8.13 -29.23
N SER A 5 34.70 8.62 -29.20
CA SER A 5 33.86 8.40 -28.01
C SER A 5 32.45 8.91 -28.28
N LEU A 6 31.55 8.00 -28.66
CA LEU A 6 30.14 8.19 -28.38
C LEU A 6 30.01 8.20 -26.86
N LEU A 7 29.80 9.38 -26.29
CA LEU A 7 29.27 9.54 -24.94
C LEU A 7 27.87 8.94 -24.91
N CYS A 8 27.80 7.64 -24.63
CA CYS A 8 26.60 6.97 -24.17
C CYS A 8 26.24 7.57 -22.82
N TYR A 9 25.45 8.64 -22.83
CA TYR A 9 24.71 9.08 -21.65
C TYR A 9 23.68 8.01 -21.33
N ALA A 10 24.09 6.99 -20.58
CA ALA A 10 23.18 6.05 -19.97
C ALA A 10 22.41 6.81 -18.88
N ILE A 11 21.22 7.31 -19.25
CA ILE A 11 20.25 7.79 -18.28
C ILE A 11 19.74 6.53 -17.58
N THR A 12 20.34 6.16 -16.44
CA THR A 12 19.78 5.11 -15.60
C THR A 12 18.53 5.68 -14.93
N ALA A 13 17.39 5.52 -15.58
CA ALA A 13 16.11 5.63 -14.92
C ALA A 13 16.08 4.55 -13.82
N ALA A 14 16.21 4.98 -12.57
CA ALA A 14 15.99 4.09 -11.44
C ALA A 14 14.55 3.59 -11.55
N ALA A 15 14.37 2.29 -11.80
CA ALA A 15 13.06 1.67 -11.68
C ALA A 15 12.62 1.85 -10.23
N ALA A 16 11.53 2.58 -10.00
CA ALA A 16 10.92 2.63 -8.68
C ALA A 16 10.59 1.19 -8.28
N THR A 17 11.33 0.65 -7.30
CA THR A 17 11.01 -0.63 -6.71
C THR A 17 9.60 -0.55 -6.16
N ASP A 18 8.72 -1.41 -6.68
CA ASP A 18 7.34 -1.49 -6.22
C ASP A 18 7.34 -2.06 -4.79
N ILE A 19 7.20 -1.18 -3.80
CA ILE A 19 7.18 -1.55 -2.39
C ILE A 19 5.74 -1.90 -2.02
N ILE A 20 5.47 -3.12 -1.54
CA ILE A 20 4.15 -3.45 -1.00
C ILE A 20 4.16 -3.07 0.48
N SER A 21 3.45 -2.01 0.86
CA SER A 21 3.39 -1.54 2.25
C SER A 21 2.40 -2.34 3.09
N ALA A 22 1.29 -2.79 2.51
CA ALA A 22 0.35 -3.67 3.18
C ALA A 22 -0.39 -4.57 2.18
N ARG A 23 -0.96 -5.67 2.66
CA ARG A 23 -1.91 -6.50 1.94
C ARG A 23 -3.23 -6.56 2.68
N VAL A 24 -4.31 -6.19 2.01
CA VAL A 24 -5.67 -6.27 2.55
C VAL A 24 -6.43 -7.45 1.97
N TYR A 25 -7.34 -8.00 2.75
CA TYR A 25 -8.06 -9.23 2.44
C TYR A 25 -9.57 -9.03 2.53
N SER A 26 -10.31 -9.77 1.69
CA SER A 26 -11.77 -9.71 1.65
C SER A 26 -12.49 -10.54 2.71
N LYS A 27 -11.74 -11.31 3.51
CA LYS A 27 -12.24 -12.06 4.66
C LYS A 27 -11.34 -11.84 5.88
N THR A 28 -11.87 -12.14 7.05
CA THR A 28 -11.10 -12.21 8.30
C THR A 28 -10.00 -13.28 8.23
N ASN A 29 -9.06 -13.20 9.17
CA ASN A 29 -7.92 -14.10 9.37
C ASN A 29 -6.99 -14.19 8.14
N LEU A 30 -6.79 -13.06 7.44
CA LEU A 30 -5.88 -12.93 6.29
C LEU A 30 -6.21 -13.91 5.14
N LYS A 31 -7.50 -14.10 4.86
CA LYS A 31 -8.02 -15.07 3.88
C LYS A 31 -8.83 -14.41 2.76
N GLY A 32 -9.11 -15.19 1.72
CA GLY A 32 -9.93 -14.77 0.59
C GLY A 32 -9.13 -14.02 -0.47
N SER A 33 -9.83 -13.23 -1.28
CA SER A 33 -9.20 -12.36 -2.28
C SER A 33 -8.41 -11.27 -1.58
N TYR A 34 -7.31 -10.83 -2.19
CA TYR A 34 -6.45 -9.80 -1.61
C TYR A 34 -6.17 -8.66 -2.60
N LYS A 35 -5.78 -7.51 -2.05
CA LYS A 35 -5.20 -6.38 -2.79
C LYS A 35 -3.95 -5.90 -2.07
N ASP A 36 -2.93 -5.60 -2.84
CA ASP A 36 -1.70 -4.99 -2.34
C ASP A 36 -1.86 -3.46 -2.31
N VAL A 37 -1.39 -2.87 -1.22
CA VAL A 37 -1.23 -1.43 -1.04
C VAL A 37 0.22 -1.13 -1.40
N HIS A 38 0.40 -0.41 -2.49
CA HIS A 38 1.72 -0.13 -3.06
C HIS A 38 2.22 1.24 -2.59
N GLY A 39 3.49 1.27 -2.20
CA GLY A 39 4.22 2.43 -1.72
C GLY A 39 3.75 2.97 -0.37
N PHE A 40 4.25 4.16 -0.05
CA PHE A 40 3.87 4.92 1.13
C PHE A 40 3.07 6.13 0.67
N GLY A 41 1.75 6.01 0.72
CA GLY A 41 0.84 7.01 0.16
C GLY A 41 -0.63 6.62 0.30
N CYS A 42 -1.51 7.54 -0.06
CA CYS A 42 -2.94 7.31 -0.03
C CYS A 42 -3.40 6.50 -1.24
N VAL A 43 -3.95 5.31 -1.00
CA VAL A 43 -4.48 4.41 -2.01
C VAL A 43 -5.99 4.28 -1.83
N ASN A 44 -6.75 4.48 -2.91
CA ASN A 44 -8.19 4.28 -2.90
C ASN A 44 -8.54 2.79 -3.06
N ILE A 45 -9.47 2.34 -2.23
CA ILE A 45 -10.10 1.03 -2.34
C ILE A 45 -11.55 1.24 -2.75
N THR A 46 -12.00 0.54 -3.78
CA THR A 46 -13.40 0.56 -4.21
C THR A 46 -14.17 -0.49 -3.39
N PRO A 47 -14.95 -0.12 -2.36
CA PRO A 47 -15.53 -1.09 -1.44
C PRO A 47 -16.73 -1.82 -2.03
N SER A 48 -17.38 -1.26 -3.04
CA SER A 48 -18.45 -1.94 -3.78
C SER A 48 -17.98 -3.22 -4.49
N THR A 49 -16.68 -3.36 -4.75
CA THR A 49 -16.09 -4.57 -5.33
C THR A 49 -15.17 -5.32 -4.38
N PHE A 50 -14.73 -4.68 -3.28
CA PHE A 50 -13.79 -5.27 -2.34
C PHE A 50 -13.94 -4.64 -0.95
N LYS A 51 -14.64 -5.33 -0.04
CA LYS A 51 -14.65 -4.96 1.37
C LYS A 51 -13.36 -5.44 2.03
N VAL A 52 -12.69 -4.57 2.77
CA VAL A 52 -11.51 -4.94 3.58
C VAL A 52 -11.99 -5.50 4.91
N GLU A 53 -11.59 -6.73 5.23
CA GLU A 53 -11.96 -7.41 6.50
C GLU A 53 -10.74 -7.84 7.33
N SER A 54 -9.56 -7.90 6.74
CA SER A 54 -8.30 -8.06 7.49
C SER A 54 -7.14 -7.43 6.73
N ILE A 55 -6.06 -7.11 7.45
CA ILE A 55 -4.88 -6.44 6.89
C ILE A 55 -3.61 -7.06 7.46
N HIS A 56 -2.66 -7.31 6.58
CA HIS A 56 -1.30 -7.71 6.90
C HIS A 56 -0.34 -6.59 6.52
N LEU A 57 0.40 -6.08 7.48
CA LEU A 57 1.38 -5.01 7.25
C LEU A 57 2.70 -5.62 6.80
N ARG A 58 3.33 -4.99 5.81
CA ARG A 58 4.63 -5.39 5.26
C ARG A 58 5.67 -4.33 5.59
N HIS A 59 6.96 -4.67 5.49
CA HIS A 59 8.07 -3.70 5.55
C HIS A 59 8.07 -2.75 6.76
N GLN A 60 7.88 -3.26 7.98
CA GLN A 60 7.84 -2.42 9.21
C GLN A 60 6.99 -1.15 9.02
N THR A 61 5.78 -1.26 8.48
CA THR A 61 4.91 -0.12 8.22
C THR A 61 3.83 0.06 9.28
N PHE A 62 3.24 1.25 9.30
CA PHE A 62 1.91 1.47 9.87
C PHE A 62 0.99 2.11 8.83
N CYS A 63 -0.31 1.88 8.97
CA CYS A 63 -1.31 2.40 8.05
C CYS A 63 -2.50 3.02 8.77
N TYR A 64 -3.15 3.96 8.09
CA TYR A 64 -4.44 4.52 8.47
C TYR A 64 -5.50 4.07 7.47
N LEU A 65 -6.62 3.54 7.96
CA LEU A 65 -7.78 3.16 7.17
C LEU A 65 -8.85 4.25 7.27
N TYR A 66 -9.44 4.62 6.14
CA TYR A 66 -10.40 5.72 6.05
C TYR A 66 -11.76 5.25 5.47
N PRO A 67 -12.88 5.77 6.00
CA PRO A 67 -14.22 5.46 5.52
C PRO A 67 -14.58 6.21 4.24
N ALA A 68 -13.78 7.19 3.81
CA ALA A 68 -13.97 7.92 2.56
C ALA A 68 -12.76 7.77 1.63
N LYS A 69 -12.94 8.11 0.35
CA LYS A 69 -11.85 8.14 -0.64
C LYS A 69 -10.87 9.28 -0.33
N ASN A 70 -9.65 9.17 -0.84
CA ASN A 70 -8.58 10.16 -0.77
C ASN A 70 -8.16 10.48 0.68
N CYS A 71 -8.21 9.48 1.56
CA CYS A 71 -7.74 9.53 2.95
C CYS A 71 -8.40 10.66 3.76
N LYS A 72 -9.73 10.76 3.64
CA LYS A 72 -10.56 11.75 4.31
C LYS A 72 -11.42 11.12 5.41
N GLY A 73 -11.78 11.95 6.39
CA GLY A 73 -12.61 11.56 7.53
C GLY A 73 -11.81 10.94 8.67
N SER A 74 -12.53 10.45 9.69
CA SER A 74 -11.94 9.78 10.85
C SER A 74 -11.22 8.51 10.41
N SER A 75 -9.96 8.37 10.81
CA SER A 75 -9.14 7.24 10.44
C SER A 75 -8.98 6.25 11.57
N ILE A 76 -8.61 5.02 11.21
CA ILE A 76 -8.25 3.98 12.15
C ILE A 76 -6.79 3.63 11.92
N TYR A 77 -6.00 3.77 12.97
CA TYR A 77 -4.59 3.48 12.98
C TYR A 77 -4.35 1.98 13.16
N THR A 78 -3.43 1.42 12.39
CA THR A 78 -2.89 0.09 12.62
C THR A 78 -1.38 0.06 12.38
N SER A 79 -0.64 -0.56 13.29
CA SER A 79 0.81 -0.79 13.20
C SER A 79 1.20 -2.26 13.36
N ARG A 80 0.19 -3.13 13.31
CA ARG A 80 0.35 -4.59 13.31
C ARG A 80 -0.70 -5.21 12.41
N ASP A 81 -0.55 -6.51 12.17
CA ASP A 81 -1.58 -7.28 11.49
C ASP A 81 -2.88 -7.24 12.28
N VAL A 82 -4.00 -7.18 11.54
CA VAL A 82 -5.33 -7.23 12.12
C VAL A 82 -6.13 -8.30 11.39
N ASP A 83 -6.43 -9.38 12.10
CA ASP A 83 -7.16 -10.52 11.57
C ASP A 83 -8.65 -10.26 11.40
N ASP A 84 -9.23 -9.31 12.13
CA ASP A 84 -10.66 -9.01 12.03
C ASP A 84 -10.90 -7.49 12.16
N LEU A 85 -11.00 -6.83 11.01
CA LEU A 85 -11.39 -5.43 10.90
C LEU A 85 -12.92 -5.34 10.93
N ARG A 86 -13.46 -5.10 12.12
CA ARG A 86 -14.89 -4.81 12.34
C ARG A 86 -15.23 -3.36 12.03
N LEU A 87 -14.84 -2.90 10.84
CA LEU A 87 -14.97 -1.52 10.40
C LEU A 87 -16.07 -1.36 9.35
N ASP A 88 -16.66 -0.16 9.33
CA ASP A 88 -17.37 0.32 8.15
C ASP A 88 -16.46 0.24 6.90
N PRO A 89 -17.04 0.13 5.69
CA PRO A 89 -16.26 -0.14 4.49
C PRO A 89 -15.10 0.85 4.33
N THR A 90 -13.88 0.31 4.31
CA THR A 90 -12.67 1.10 4.05
C THR A 90 -12.65 1.50 2.58
N HIS A 91 -12.56 2.81 2.33
CA HIS A 91 -12.54 3.40 0.99
C HIS A 91 -11.15 3.91 0.59
N SER A 92 -10.26 4.13 1.55
CA SER A 92 -8.85 4.40 1.25
C SER A 92 -7.95 4.03 2.42
N ILE A 93 -6.69 3.80 2.11
CA ILE A 93 -5.65 3.40 3.06
C ILE A 93 -4.41 4.26 2.81
N HIS A 94 -3.80 4.77 3.88
CA HIS A 94 -2.54 5.49 3.82
C HIS A 94 -1.49 4.76 4.65
N CYS A 95 -0.47 4.21 4.01
CA CYS A 95 0.62 3.54 4.71
C CYS A 95 1.89 4.38 4.73
N PHE A 96 2.68 4.22 5.78
CA PHE A 96 3.92 4.94 6.04
C PHE A 96 5.03 3.94 6.37
N ASP A 97 6.23 4.25 5.91
CA ASP A 97 7.43 3.54 6.32
C ASP A 97 7.70 3.81 7.81
N ASN A 98 8.05 2.77 8.55
CA ASN A 98 8.49 2.85 9.94
C ASN A 98 9.78 2.04 10.18
N SER A 99 10.57 1.89 9.11
CA SER A 99 11.97 1.49 9.15
C SER A 99 12.81 2.68 9.64
N ASN A 100 13.09 2.78 10.94
CA ASN A 100 14.11 3.70 11.48
C ASN A 100 15.51 3.09 11.35
#